data_AF-A0A8V8TL34-F1
#
_entry.id   AF-A0A8V8TL34-F1
#
_cell.length_a   1.000
_cell.length_b   1.000
_cell.length_c   1.000
_cell.angle_alpha   90.00
_cell.angle_beta   90.00
_cell.angle_gamma   90.00
#
_symmetry.space_group_name_H-M   'P 1'
#
loop_
_entity.id
_entity.type
_entity.pdbx_description
1 polymer ?
#
loop_
_entity_poly.entity_id
_entity_poly.type
_entity_poly.pdbx_seq_one_letter_code
_entity_poly.pdbx_strand_id
1 'polypeptide(L)'
;MPRGWAAPLLLLLLQGGWGCPDLVCYTDYLQTVICILEMWNLHPSTLTLTWQDQYEELKDEATSCSLHRSAHNATHATYTCHMDVFHFMADDIFSVNITDQSGNYSQECGSFLLAESTGSPFQRDCDLLRTV
;
A
#
# COMPACT_ATOMS: atom_id res chain seq x y z
N MET A 1 -5.58 -47.73 -25.74
CA MET A 1 -5.54 -46.82 -24.57
C MET A 1 -4.18 -46.14 -24.53
N PRO A 2 -4.12 -44.81 -24.68
CA PRO A 2 -3.15 -44.06 -23.89
C PRO A 2 -3.76 -42.78 -23.26
N ARG A 3 -3.71 -42.76 -21.93
CA ARG A 3 -3.12 -41.69 -21.09
C ARG A 3 -3.60 -40.24 -21.35
N GLY A 4 -4.88 -39.98 -21.08
CA GLY A 4 -5.40 -38.64 -20.83
C GLY A 4 -5.13 -38.19 -19.39
N TRP A 5 -3.94 -37.66 -19.11
CA TRP A 5 -3.59 -37.07 -17.80
C TRP A 5 -2.66 -35.86 -17.95
N ALA A 6 -2.98 -34.97 -18.89
CA ALA A 6 -2.35 -33.64 -18.98
C ALA A 6 -3.33 -32.51 -18.65
N ALA A 7 -4.58 -32.82 -18.28
CA ALA A 7 -5.59 -31.81 -18.00
C ALA A 7 -5.46 -31.10 -16.62
N PRO A 8 -5.01 -31.72 -15.51
CA PRO A 8 -5.04 -31.02 -14.23
C PRO A 8 -3.89 -30.01 -14.05
N LEU A 9 -2.81 -30.13 -14.83
CA LEU A 9 -1.66 -29.20 -14.77
C LEU A 9 -1.96 -27.84 -15.43
N LEU A 10 -2.90 -27.79 -16.39
CA LEU A 10 -3.23 -26.53 -17.09
C LEU A 10 -4.14 -25.61 -16.25
N LEU A 11 -4.87 -26.14 -15.27
CA LEU A 11 -5.75 -25.37 -14.38
C LEU A 11 -4.97 -24.60 -13.30
N LEU A 12 -3.73 -24.99 -13.01
CA LEU A 12 -2.86 -24.29 -12.04
C LEU A 12 -2.29 -22.97 -12.58
N LEU A 13 -2.33 -22.75 -13.90
CA LEU A 13 -1.84 -21.51 -14.53
C LEU A 13 -2.92 -20.41 -14.60
N LEU A 14 -4.18 -20.75 -14.31
CA LEU A 14 -5.31 -19.81 -14.31
C LEU A 14 -5.68 -19.29 -12.92
N GLN A 15 -4.89 -19.61 -11.89
CA GLN A 15 -4.92 -18.86 -10.64
C GLN A 15 -4.15 -17.55 -10.86
N GLY A 16 -4.70 -16.68 -11.70
CA GLY A 16 -4.36 -15.27 -11.66
C GLY A 16 -4.64 -14.83 -10.23
N GLY A 17 -3.58 -14.70 -9.44
CA GLY A 17 -3.69 -14.22 -8.08
C GLY A 17 -4.54 -12.96 -8.12
N TRP A 18 -5.53 -12.86 -7.23
CA TRP A 18 -5.99 -11.55 -6.82
C TRP A 18 -4.79 -10.85 -6.19
N GLY A 19 -3.99 -10.23 -7.05
CA GLY A 19 -2.84 -9.44 -6.66
C GLY A 19 -3.35 -8.18 -5.99
N CYS A 20 -2.48 -7.60 -5.17
CA CYS A 20 -2.74 -6.30 -4.64
C CYS A 20 -2.89 -5.28 -5.77
N PRO A 21 -3.90 -4.38 -5.68
CA PRO A 21 -4.04 -3.27 -6.62
C PRO A 21 -2.82 -2.36 -6.56
N ASP A 22 -2.61 -1.55 -7.60
CA ASP A 22 -1.54 -0.55 -7.57
C ASP A 22 -1.77 0.45 -6.43
N LEU A 23 -0.75 0.60 -5.60
CA LEU A 23 -0.78 1.38 -4.36
C LEU A 23 0.52 2.16 -4.26
N VAL A 24 0.40 3.48 -4.13
CA VAL A 24 1.56 4.36 -3.91
C VAL A 24 1.27 5.26 -2.71
N CYS A 25 2.21 5.32 -1.78
CA CYS A 25 2.10 6.17 -0.59
C CYS A 25 3.17 7.25 -0.55
N TYR A 26 2.82 8.36 0.08
CA TYR A 26 3.61 9.57 0.24
C TYR A 26 3.45 10.10 1.65
N THR A 27 4.44 10.84 2.12
CA THR A 27 4.34 11.57 3.39
C THR A 27 4.94 12.97 3.28
N ASP A 28 4.45 13.87 4.13
CA ASP A 28 5.06 15.18 4.35
C ASP A 28 6.21 15.14 5.38
N TYR A 29 6.52 13.97 5.95
CA TYR A 29 7.49 13.75 7.04
C TYR A 29 7.12 14.48 8.35
N LEU A 30 5.96 15.12 8.41
CA LEU A 30 5.47 15.83 9.58
C LEU A 30 4.38 14.99 10.22
N GLN A 31 3.16 15.08 9.71
CA GLN A 31 1.98 14.52 10.36
C GLN A 31 1.01 13.83 9.41
N THR A 32 1.38 13.69 8.13
CA THR A 32 0.44 13.22 7.11
C THR A 32 1.05 12.10 6.29
N VAL A 33 0.28 11.01 6.15
CA VAL A 33 0.52 9.97 5.15
C VAL A 33 -0.65 9.94 4.18
N ILE A 34 -0.33 9.94 2.89
CA ILE A 34 -1.29 9.93 1.78
C ILE A 34 -1.00 8.72 0.91
N CYS A 35 -1.98 7.86 0.69
CA CYS A 35 -1.88 6.75 -0.23
C CYS A 35 -2.88 6.90 -1.38
N ILE A 36 -2.46 6.53 -2.59
CA ILE A 36 -3.30 6.51 -3.79
C ILE A 36 -3.44 5.06 -4.22
N LEU A 37 -4.69 4.60 -4.27
CA LEU A 37 -5.06 3.23 -4.59
C LEU A 37 -5.81 3.19 -5.91
N GLU A 38 -5.39 2.33 -6.83
CA GLU A 38 -6.12 2.04 -8.05
C GLU A 38 -7.39 1.21 -7.74
N MET A 39 -8.56 1.73 -8.10
CA MET A 39 -9.87 1.15 -7.82
C MET A 39 -10.59 0.75 -9.11
N TRP A 40 -10.22 -0.38 -9.71
CA TRP A 40 -10.89 -0.82 -10.95
C TRP A 40 -12.19 -1.59 -10.74
N ASN A 41 -12.48 -2.04 -9.51
CA ASN A 41 -13.77 -2.62 -9.11
C ASN A 41 -13.84 -2.86 -7.58
N LEU A 42 -12.94 -2.24 -6.81
CA LEU A 42 -12.84 -2.44 -5.37
C LEU A 42 -13.97 -1.68 -4.67
N HIS A 43 -14.83 -2.42 -3.97
CA HIS A 43 -15.68 -1.87 -2.93
C HIS A 43 -14.81 -1.12 -1.92
N PRO A 44 -15.33 -0.08 -1.21
CA PRO A 44 -14.51 0.68 -0.28
C PRO A 44 -13.92 -0.25 0.78
N SER A 45 -12.60 -0.47 0.69
CA SER A 45 -11.81 -1.24 1.63
C SER A 45 -11.21 -0.34 2.69
N THR A 46 -10.91 -0.92 3.85
CA THR A 46 -10.18 -0.25 4.92
C THR A 46 -8.70 -0.47 4.71
N LEU A 47 -7.93 0.61 4.66
CA LEU A 47 -6.48 0.53 4.56
C LEU A 47 -5.88 0.81 5.93
N THR A 48 -4.87 0.02 6.31
CA THR A 48 -4.14 0.20 7.57
C THR A 48 -2.65 0.25 7.27
N LEU A 49 -2.00 1.32 7.68
CA LEU A 49 -0.55 1.45 7.68
C LEU A 49 0.01 0.91 9.00
N THR A 50 1.13 0.20 8.92
CA THR A 50 1.88 -0.28 10.09
C THR A 50 3.37 -0.10 9.85
N TRP A 51 4.07 0.56 10.78
CA TRP A 51 5.51 0.69 10.78
C TRP A 51 6.18 -0.62 11.19
N GLN A 52 7.27 -0.98 10.52
CA GLN A 52 8.04 -2.17 10.83
C GLN A 52 8.98 -1.89 12.00
N ASP A 53 8.55 -2.27 13.21
CA ASP A 53 9.35 -2.12 14.42
C ASP A 53 10.07 -3.43 14.78
N GLN A 54 11.14 -3.74 14.04
CA GLN A 54 11.87 -5.01 14.21
C GLN A 54 12.60 -5.12 15.55
N TYR A 55 13.00 -3.99 16.13
CA TYR A 55 13.81 -3.91 17.35
C TYR A 55 13.02 -3.41 18.57
N GLU A 56 11.71 -3.24 18.40
CA GLU A 56 10.80 -2.69 19.41
C GLU A 56 11.26 -1.32 19.97
N GLU A 57 11.84 -0.49 19.10
CA GLU A 57 12.35 0.85 19.42
C GLU A 57 11.22 1.88 19.47
N LEU A 58 10.06 1.57 18.87
CA LEU A 58 8.93 2.48 18.68
C LEU A 58 7.78 2.23 19.68
N LYS A 59 8.04 1.57 20.81
CA LYS A 59 7.01 1.18 21.81
C LYS A 59 6.15 2.32 22.34
N ASP A 60 6.72 3.52 22.43
CA ASP A 60 6.03 4.70 22.96
C ASP A 60 5.30 5.49 21.86
N GLU A 61 5.45 5.09 20.58
CA GLU A 61 4.90 5.77 19.43
C GLU A 61 3.73 5.00 18.80
N ALA A 62 2.81 5.71 18.13
CA ALA A 62 1.76 5.08 17.38
C ALA A 62 2.33 4.39 16.13
N THR A 63 2.57 3.09 16.18
CA THR A 63 3.13 2.32 15.05
C THR A 63 2.12 1.95 13.97
N SER A 64 0.83 2.27 14.13
CA SER A 64 -0.22 1.96 13.16
C SER A 64 -1.20 3.10 12.96
N CYS A 65 -1.70 3.23 11.73
CA CYS A 65 -2.61 4.30 11.32
C CYS A 65 -3.67 3.75 10.36
N SER A 66 -4.96 3.97 10.69
CA SER A 66 -6.06 3.64 9.78
C SER A 66 -6.20 4.75 8.73
N LEU A 67 -6.04 4.43 7.45
CA LEU A 67 -6.22 5.40 6.39
C LEU A 67 -7.69 5.49 5.98
N HIS A 68 -8.18 6.72 5.91
CA HIS A 68 -9.55 7.01 5.49
C HIS A 68 -9.56 7.63 4.10
N ARG A 69 -10.52 7.21 3.27
CA ARG A 69 -10.67 7.74 1.91
C ARG A 69 -11.06 9.22 1.96
N SER A 70 -10.14 10.09 1.54
CA SER A 70 -10.30 11.56 1.55
C SER A 70 -10.82 12.08 0.21
N ALA A 71 -10.44 11.45 -0.91
CA ALA A 71 -10.90 11.79 -2.24
C ALA A 71 -10.98 10.54 -3.13
N HIS A 72 -11.71 10.62 -4.24
CA HIS A 72 -11.70 9.57 -5.26
C HIS A 72 -12.09 10.12 -6.62
N ASN A 73 -11.63 9.44 -7.66
CA ASN A 73 -12.05 9.63 -9.05
C ASN A 73 -12.50 8.27 -9.62
N ALA A 74 -12.69 8.20 -10.94
CA ALA A 74 -13.20 6.99 -11.60
C ALA A 74 -12.26 5.78 -11.52
N THR A 75 -10.95 5.99 -11.37
CA THR A 75 -9.93 4.92 -11.42
C THR A 75 -9.07 4.82 -10.17
N HIS A 76 -9.06 5.84 -9.31
CA HIS A 76 -8.20 5.94 -8.13
C HIS A 76 -8.94 6.52 -6.92
N ALA A 77 -8.53 6.12 -5.72
CA ALA A 77 -8.91 6.77 -4.46
C ALA A 77 -7.68 7.25 -3.71
N THR A 78 -7.82 8.40 -3.09
CA THR A 78 -6.86 8.95 -2.15
C THR A 78 -7.30 8.60 -0.73
N TYR A 79 -6.38 8.04 0.03
CA TYR A 79 -6.51 7.67 1.43
C TYR A 79 -5.53 8.51 2.23
N THR A 80 -5.99 9.04 3.36
CA THR A 80 -5.18 9.93 4.20
C THR A 80 -5.29 9.49 5.65
N CYS A 81 -4.19 9.62 6.37
CA CYS A 81 -4.09 9.34 7.78
C CYS A 81 -3.18 10.39 8.43
N HIS A 82 -3.46 10.72 9.69
CA HIS A 82 -2.68 11.69 10.46
C HIS A 82 -2.02 11.00 11.66
N MET A 83 -0.70 11.09 11.74
CA MET A 83 0.13 10.51 12.79
C MET A 83 1.48 11.22 12.82
N ASP A 84 2.20 11.23 13.94
CA ASP A 84 3.48 11.95 14.10
C ASP A 84 4.64 11.24 13.36
N VAL A 85 4.75 11.46 12.04
CA VAL A 85 5.75 10.83 11.17
C VAL A 85 7.18 11.32 11.47
N PHE A 86 7.33 12.53 12.01
CA PHE A 86 8.63 13.12 12.30
C PHE A 86 9.43 12.38 13.39
N HIS A 87 8.82 11.46 14.14
CA HIS A 87 9.50 10.59 15.09
C HIS A 87 10.20 9.39 14.43
N PHE A 88 9.89 9.07 13.17
CA PHE A 88 10.45 7.94 12.43
C PHE A 88 11.71 8.34 11.63
N MET A 89 12.64 7.41 11.50
CA MET A 89 13.89 7.58 10.76
C MET A 89 13.68 7.38 9.25
N ALA A 90 14.51 8.02 8.43
CA ALA A 90 14.37 7.97 6.98
C ALA A 90 14.50 6.55 6.39
N ASP A 91 15.21 5.65 7.07
CA ASP A 91 15.38 4.24 6.72
C ASP A 91 14.28 3.32 7.27
N ASP A 92 13.32 3.85 8.03
CA ASP A 92 12.16 3.09 8.50
C ASP A 92 11.24 2.71 7.34
N ILE A 93 10.60 1.55 7.47
CA ILE A 93 9.71 0.98 6.48
C ILE A 93 8.30 0.89 7.07
N PHE A 94 7.30 1.31 6.30
CA PHE A 94 5.91 1.07 6.63
C PHE A 94 5.23 0.17 5.59
N SER A 95 4.43 -0.76 6.08
CA SER A 95 3.60 -1.64 5.25
C SER A 95 2.15 -1.16 5.27
N VAL A 96 1.43 -1.35 4.16
CA VAL A 96 0.01 -1.03 4.05
C VAL A 96 -0.78 -2.29 3.76
N ASN A 97 -1.75 -2.55 4.61
CA ASN A 97 -2.65 -3.67 4.52
C ASN A 97 -4.01 -3.21 4.01
N ILE A 98 -4.58 -3.98 3.09
CA ILE A 98 -5.95 -3.78 2.63
C ILE A 98 -6.80 -4.84 3.31
N THR A 99 -7.77 -4.37 4.08
CA THR A 99 -8.78 -5.20 4.72
C THR A 99 -10.09 -5.08 3.97
N ASP A 100 -10.68 -6.22 3.64
CA ASP A 100 -11.96 -6.29 2.96
C ASP A 100 -13.10 -5.76 3.85
N GLN A 101 -14.27 -5.47 3.26
CA GLN A 101 -15.40 -4.92 4.03
C GLN A 101 -15.91 -5.86 5.12
N SER A 102 -15.77 -7.17 4.93
CA SER A 102 -16.22 -8.14 5.94
C SER A 102 -15.25 -8.23 7.13
N GLY A 103 -14.06 -7.61 7.03
CA GLY A 103 -13.02 -7.65 8.06
C GLY A 103 -12.37 -9.02 8.23
N ASN A 104 -12.71 -9.99 7.37
CA ASN A 104 -12.26 -11.37 7.50
C ASN A 104 -10.95 -11.62 6.76
N TYR A 105 -10.60 -10.75 5.82
CA TYR A 105 -9.41 -10.89 5.02
C TYR A 105 -8.61 -9.59 5.01
N SER A 106 -7.37 -9.67 5.49
CA SER A 106 -6.39 -8.58 5.44
C SER A 106 -5.13 -9.09 4.75
N GLN A 107 -4.65 -8.34 3.76
CA GLN A 107 -3.47 -8.67 2.99
C GLN A 107 -2.56 -7.44 2.91
N GLU A 108 -1.25 -7.64 3.11
CA GLU A 108 -0.24 -6.61 2.85
C GLU A 108 -0.12 -6.39 1.34
N CYS A 109 -0.25 -5.14 0.92
CA CYS A 109 -0.30 -4.75 -0.49
C CYS A 109 0.75 -3.75 -0.93
N GLY A 110 1.52 -3.21 0.01
CA GLY A 110 2.67 -2.39 -0.29
C GLY A 110 3.55 -2.25 0.94
N SER A 111 4.85 -2.12 0.69
CA SER A 111 5.86 -1.81 1.69
C SER A 111 6.72 -0.69 1.14
N PHE A 112 6.91 0.36 1.93
CA PHE A 112 7.47 1.62 1.45
C PHE A 112 8.55 2.11 2.41
N LEU A 113 9.71 2.46 1.85
CA LEU A 113 10.78 3.12 2.58
C LEU A 113 10.41 4.60 2.80
N LEU A 114 10.59 5.09 4.04
CA LEU A 114 10.19 6.45 4.38
C LEU A 114 10.89 7.51 3.51
N ALA A 115 12.21 7.39 3.32
CA ALA A 115 13.00 8.29 2.47
C ALA A 115 12.55 8.35 1.00
N GLU A 116 11.96 7.28 0.47
CA GLU A 116 11.47 7.23 -0.92
C GLU A 116 10.01 7.72 -1.03
N SER A 117 9.31 7.73 0.10
CA SER A 117 7.94 8.20 0.25
C SER A 117 7.90 9.71 0.57
N THR A 118 9.03 10.31 0.96
CA THR A 118 9.19 11.76 1.08
C THR A 118 9.33 12.39 -0.31
N GLY A 119 8.19 12.76 -0.88
CA GLY A 119 8.11 13.45 -2.15
C GLY A 119 6.64 13.63 -2.51
N SER A 120 6.22 14.85 -2.85
CA SER A 120 4.85 15.02 -3.34
C SER A 120 4.65 14.20 -4.63
N PRO A 121 3.42 13.78 -4.97
CA PRO A 121 3.12 13.16 -6.27
C PRO A 121 3.67 14.00 -7.45
N PHE A 122 3.67 15.33 -7.29
CA PHE A 122 4.17 16.30 -8.27
C PHE A 122 5.70 16.37 -8.38
N GLN A 123 6.45 15.91 -7.38
CA GLN A 123 7.91 16.00 -7.37
C GLN A 123 8.56 14.90 -8.22
N ARG A 124 8.01 13.67 -8.21
CA ARG A 124 8.54 12.57 -9.04
C ARG A 124 8.33 12.80 -10.54
N ASP A 125 7.22 13.42 -10.94
CA ASP A 125 7.01 13.86 -12.32
C ASP A 125 8.08 14.88 -12.77
N CYS A 126 8.53 15.76 -11.85
CA CYS A 126 9.59 16.73 -12.13
C CYS A 126 10.98 16.08 -12.27
N ASP A 127 11.27 15.02 -11.52
CA ASP A 127 12.56 14.32 -11.59
C ASP A 127 12.67 13.42 -12.84
N LEU A 128 11.57 12.84 -13.32
CA LEU A 128 11.54 12.10 -14.58
C LEU A 128 11.78 13.03 -15.80
N LEU A 129 11.27 14.27 -15.75
CA LEU A 129 11.50 15.30 -16.77
C LEU A 129 12.93 15.89 -16.76
N ARG A 130 13.71 15.70 -15.69
CA ARG A 130 15.12 16.11 -15.63
C ARG A 130 16.09 15.09 -16.21
N THR A 131 15.62 13.89 -16.53
CA THR A 131 16.46 12.79 -17.03
C THR A 131 16.36 12.62 -18.56
N VAL A 132 15.74 13.58 -19.27
CA VAL A 132 15.63 13.61 -20.74
C VAL A 132 16.38 14.80 -21.32
#